data_AF-A0A7S4DIH3-F1
#
_entry.id   AF-A0A7S4DIH3-F1
#
_cell.length_a   1.000
_cell.length_b   1.000
_cell.length_c   1.000
_cell.angle_alpha   90.00
_cell.angle_beta   90.00
_cell.angle_gamma   90.00
#
_symmetry.space_group_name_H-M   'P 1'
#
loop_
_entity.id
_entity.type
_entity.pdbx_description
1 polymer ?
#
loop_
_entity_poly.entity_id
_entity_poly.type
_entity_poly.pdbx_seq_one_letter_code
_entity_poly.pdbx_strand_id
1 'polypeptide(L)'
;MGASNTKDAQNENAKEEEEDQSPKAPPSPTHVERIEYWQAPLDNPVAKAAGGLHSFLAIWTHDLSVYLVEKLSDGAVFFEKIDGKQLAQRTKGTKGAVRFKMATESGLKPLLKVLAIKRWAEGHEGVYDIHSNNCHLLATNIWNKAVADSYRMDEIPQKKLSRLAKRVGMNSLIHKTVPAYELTAEEKHQKEEERLRELRAEARERIARAEMKRIQKKELEEAAAKKSWSLWKKKKNTATDRKGSSNGR
;
A
#
# COMPACT_ATOMS: atom_id res chain seq x y z
N MET A 1 -75.93 -13.05 14.23
CA MET A 1 -74.68 -13.61 13.69
C MET A 1 -73.65 -12.48 13.69
N GLY A 2 -72.55 -12.42 14.42
CA GLY A 2 -71.89 -13.16 15.50
C GLY A 2 -70.69 -12.26 15.88
N ALA A 3 -70.66 -11.73 17.11
CA ALA A 3 -69.72 -12.07 18.19
C ALA A 3 -68.24 -11.66 17.96
N SER A 4 -67.78 -10.77 18.86
CA SER A 4 -66.39 -10.43 19.16
C SER A 4 -65.54 -11.63 19.58
N ASN A 5 -64.22 -11.61 19.35
CA ASN A 5 -63.23 -11.92 20.39
C ASN A 5 -61.78 -11.57 20.01
N THR A 6 -61.07 -11.09 21.02
CA THR A 6 -59.62 -10.89 21.15
C THR A 6 -58.85 -12.22 21.26
N LYS A 7 -57.53 -12.19 20.98
CA LYS A 7 -56.41 -12.85 21.70
C LYS A 7 -55.11 -12.82 20.85
N ASP A 8 -54.03 -12.25 21.38
CA ASP A 8 -52.80 -12.93 21.86
C ASP A 8 -51.80 -13.21 20.70
N ALA A 9 -50.48 -13.09 20.78
CA ALA A 9 -49.51 -12.74 21.81
C ALA A 9 -48.17 -12.42 21.12
N GLN A 10 -47.35 -11.66 21.85
CA GLN A 10 -45.88 -11.68 21.96
C GLN A 10 -45.07 -12.46 20.90
N ASN A 11 -44.08 -11.78 20.30
CA ASN A 11 -42.82 -12.45 19.97
C ASN A 11 -41.63 -11.56 20.34
N GLU A 12 -41.02 -11.92 21.46
CA GLU A 12 -39.72 -11.49 21.94
C GLU A 12 -38.63 -12.17 21.10
N ASN A 13 -37.71 -11.41 20.52
CA ASN A 13 -36.26 -11.68 20.58
C ASN A 13 -35.50 -10.66 19.74
N ALA A 14 -35.08 -9.59 20.42
CA ALA A 14 -33.89 -8.85 20.03
C ALA A 14 -32.68 -9.77 20.25
N LYS A 15 -32.09 -10.25 19.15
CA LYS A 15 -30.75 -10.85 19.17
C LYS A 15 -29.79 -9.77 18.71
N GLU A 16 -29.19 -9.10 19.68
CA GLU A 16 -28.02 -8.25 19.48
C GLU A 16 -26.87 -9.16 18.99
N GLU A 17 -26.50 -9.01 17.72
CA GLU A 17 -25.26 -9.54 17.19
C GLU A 17 -24.13 -8.63 17.66
N GLU A 18 -23.50 -9.03 18.76
CA GLU A 18 -22.26 -8.45 19.27
C GLU A 18 -21.14 -8.80 18.27
N GLU A 19 -20.91 -7.92 17.29
CA GLU A 19 -19.77 -8.00 16.39
C GLU A 19 -18.47 -7.89 17.21
N ASP A 20 -17.82 -9.04 17.39
CA ASP A 20 -16.43 -9.20 17.85
C ASP A 20 -15.50 -8.40 16.92
N GLN A 21 -15.27 -7.13 17.26
CA GLN A 21 -14.26 -6.27 16.66
C GLN A 21 -12.88 -6.64 17.20
N SER A 22 -12.43 -7.85 16.88
CA SER A 22 -11.03 -8.20 16.97
C SER A 22 -10.21 -7.30 16.03
N PRO A 23 -9.09 -6.70 16.51
CA PRO A 23 -8.32 -5.72 15.73
C PRO A 23 -7.75 -6.38 14.47
N LYS A 24 -8.26 -5.94 13.32
CA LYS A 24 -7.81 -6.34 11.99
C LYS A 24 -6.32 -5.98 11.85
N ALA A 25 -5.46 -6.99 11.80
CA ALA A 25 -4.03 -6.83 11.58
C ALA A 25 -3.78 -5.94 10.33
N PRO A 26 -2.68 -5.16 10.30
CA PRO A 26 -2.36 -4.30 9.16
C PRO A 26 -2.35 -5.13 7.87
N PRO A 27 -2.89 -4.61 6.75
CA PRO A 27 -2.97 -5.36 5.51
C PRO A 27 -1.57 -5.83 5.11
N SER A 28 -1.42 -7.16 5.02
CA SER A 28 -0.18 -7.82 4.61
C SER A 28 0.31 -7.26 3.27
N PRO A 29 1.62 -7.25 2.97
CA PRO A 29 2.13 -6.74 1.70
C PRO A 29 1.48 -7.50 0.54
N THR A 30 0.66 -6.79 -0.25
CA THR A 30 -0.26 -7.40 -1.20
C THR A 30 0.50 -8.19 -2.29
N HIS A 31 0.18 -9.47 -2.41
CA HIS A 31 0.73 -10.37 -3.42
C HIS A 31 0.13 -10.06 -4.79
N VAL A 32 0.95 -10.18 -5.84
CA VAL A 32 0.57 -9.88 -7.21
C VAL A 32 -0.03 -11.14 -7.86
N GLU A 33 -1.28 -11.04 -8.28
CA GLU A 33 -2.01 -12.13 -8.95
C GLU A 33 -1.79 -12.08 -10.47
N ARG A 34 -1.75 -10.86 -11.02
CA ARG A 34 -1.64 -10.66 -12.47
C ARG A 34 -0.92 -9.35 -12.79
N ILE A 35 -0.10 -9.37 -13.82
CA ILE A 35 0.46 -8.17 -14.44
C ILE A 35 0.08 -8.11 -15.92
N GLU A 36 -0.33 -6.94 -16.37
CA GLU A 36 -0.71 -6.68 -17.74
C GLU A 36 0.19 -5.59 -18.32
N TYR A 37 0.77 -5.87 -19.48
CA TYR A 37 1.48 -4.89 -20.28
C TYR A 37 0.51 -4.27 -21.27
N TRP A 38 0.34 -2.96 -21.17
CA TRP A 38 -0.54 -2.19 -22.04
C TRP A 38 0.24 -1.23 -22.91
N GLN A 39 -0.28 -1.04 -24.12
CA GLN A 39 0.15 0.01 -25.02
C GLN A 39 -1.04 0.85 -25.41
N ALA A 40 -0.89 2.17 -25.40
CA ALA A 40 -1.89 3.10 -25.86
C ALA A 40 -1.26 4.12 -26.82
N PRO A 41 -1.98 4.59 -27.86
CA PRO A 41 -1.51 5.73 -28.64
C PRO A 41 -1.31 6.95 -27.76
N LEU A 42 -0.33 7.79 -28.09
CA LEU A 42 -0.13 9.05 -27.39
C LEU A 42 -1.37 9.96 -27.54
N ASP A 43 -1.68 10.77 -26.54
CA ASP A 43 -2.83 11.69 -26.56
C ASP A 43 -2.64 12.83 -27.57
N ASN A 44 -1.40 13.19 -27.87
CA ASN A 44 -1.10 14.24 -28.83
C ASN A 44 -1.48 13.80 -30.25
N PRO A 45 -2.35 14.53 -30.97
CA PRO A 45 -2.79 14.14 -32.30
C PRO A 45 -1.64 13.99 -33.31
N VAL A 46 -0.61 14.83 -33.23
CA VAL A 46 0.55 14.77 -34.13
C VAL A 46 1.44 13.58 -33.80
N ALA A 47 1.73 13.35 -32.52
CA ALA A 47 2.53 12.20 -32.11
C ALA A 47 1.80 10.88 -32.38
N LYS A 48 0.47 10.85 -32.18
CA LYS A 48 -0.41 9.74 -32.54
C LYS A 48 -0.42 9.46 -34.04
N ALA A 49 -0.61 10.49 -34.86
CA ALA A 49 -0.57 10.38 -36.33
C ALA A 49 0.79 9.87 -36.82
N ALA A 50 1.86 10.19 -36.09
CA ALA A 50 3.22 9.72 -36.35
C ALA A 50 3.53 8.33 -35.74
N GLY A 51 2.51 7.59 -35.27
CA GLY A 51 2.65 6.22 -34.74
C GLY A 51 3.23 6.14 -33.33
N GLY A 52 3.15 7.21 -32.54
CA GLY A 52 3.66 7.22 -31.18
C GLY A 52 2.78 6.45 -30.21
N LEU A 53 3.39 5.55 -29.45
CA LEU A 53 2.75 4.76 -28.40
C LEU A 53 3.35 5.09 -27.03
N HIS A 54 2.53 4.90 -26.00
CA HIS A 54 2.88 4.90 -24.59
C HIS A 54 2.71 3.50 -24.03
N SER A 55 3.64 3.06 -23.18
CA SER A 55 3.53 1.79 -22.47
C SER A 55 3.36 2.01 -20.98
N PHE A 56 2.50 1.21 -20.38
CA PHE A 56 2.26 1.18 -18.94
C PHE A 56 1.91 -0.22 -18.47
N LEU A 57 1.97 -0.45 -17.17
CA LEU A 57 1.63 -1.71 -16.54
C LEU A 57 0.41 -1.55 -15.64
N ALA A 58 -0.49 -2.53 -15.69
CA ALA A 58 -1.54 -2.70 -14.69
C ALA A 58 -1.24 -3.94 -13.85
N ILE A 59 -1.12 -3.76 -12.54
CA ILE A 59 -0.76 -4.79 -11.57
C ILE A 59 -1.98 -5.08 -10.72
N TRP A 60 -2.48 -6.30 -10.83
CA TRP A 60 -3.62 -6.80 -10.08
C TRP A 60 -3.15 -7.62 -8.90
N THR A 61 -3.80 -7.42 -7.77
CA THR A 61 -3.50 -8.11 -6.52
C THR A 61 -4.69 -8.93 -6.04
N HIS A 62 -4.44 -9.91 -5.18
CA HIS A 62 -5.49 -10.80 -4.63
C HIS A 62 -6.61 -10.06 -3.89
N ASP A 63 -6.33 -8.88 -3.33
CA ASP A 63 -7.35 -8.03 -2.69
C ASP A 63 -8.17 -7.22 -3.72
N LEU A 64 -8.09 -7.60 -5.00
CA LEU A 64 -8.73 -6.97 -6.14
C LEU A 64 -8.30 -5.52 -6.40
N SER A 65 -7.23 -5.05 -5.75
CA SER A 65 -6.65 -3.75 -6.05
C SER A 65 -5.92 -3.76 -7.39
N VAL A 66 -5.89 -2.59 -8.04
CA VAL A 66 -5.11 -2.36 -9.25
C VAL A 66 -4.11 -1.25 -8.99
N TYR A 67 -2.84 -1.51 -9.29
CA TYR A 67 -1.79 -0.50 -9.30
C TYR A 67 -1.38 -0.21 -10.75
N LEU A 68 -1.34 1.07 -11.10
CA LEU A 68 -0.84 1.53 -12.38
C LEU A 68 0.62 1.91 -12.23
N VAL A 69 1.44 1.48 -13.18
CA VAL A 69 2.84 1.90 -13.28
C VAL A 69 3.12 2.48 -14.65
N GLU A 70 3.52 3.74 -14.68
CA GLU A 70 3.94 4.42 -15.90
C GLU A 70 5.03 5.45 -15.64
N LYS A 71 5.82 5.74 -16.68
CA LYS A 71 6.74 6.88 -16.66
C LYS A 71 5.99 8.09 -17.20
N LEU A 72 6.01 9.20 -16.48
CA LEU A 72 5.40 10.46 -16.88
C LEU A 72 6.37 11.31 -17.72
N SER A 73 5.87 12.34 -18.40
CA SER A 73 6.69 13.14 -19.32
C SER A 73 7.73 14.03 -18.66
N ASP A 74 7.55 14.33 -17.38
CA ASP A 74 8.55 14.99 -16.53
C ASP A 74 9.67 14.02 -16.05
N GLY A 75 9.56 12.73 -16.42
CA GLY A 75 10.48 11.69 -15.97
C GLY A 75 10.11 11.10 -14.60
N ALA A 76 9.06 11.57 -13.94
CA ALA A 76 8.57 10.95 -12.71
C ALA A 76 7.97 9.58 -13.00
N VAL A 77 7.96 8.72 -12.00
CA VAL A 77 7.30 7.42 -12.05
C VAL A 77 5.97 7.54 -11.32
N PHE A 78 4.90 7.32 -12.05
CA PHE A 78 3.58 7.19 -11.46
C PHE A 78 3.41 5.74 -11.00
N PHE A 79 3.24 5.56 -9.69
CA PHE A 79 2.93 4.28 -9.06
C PHE A 79 1.81 4.51 -8.06
N GLU A 80 0.57 4.34 -8.49
CA GLU A 80 -0.59 4.56 -7.64
C GLU A 80 -1.62 3.45 -7.79
N LYS A 81 -2.35 3.21 -6.70
CA LYS A 81 -3.56 2.40 -6.73
C LYS A 81 -4.63 3.19 -7.49
N ILE A 82 -5.21 2.59 -8.51
CA ILE A 82 -6.28 3.17 -9.31
C ILE A 82 -7.55 2.36 -9.17
N ASP A 83 -8.69 3.01 -9.37
CA ASP A 83 -9.97 2.31 -9.43
C ASP A 83 -10.21 1.67 -10.82
N GLY A 84 -11.23 0.81 -10.90
CA GLY A 84 -11.59 0.14 -12.15
C GLY A 84 -12.06 1.10 -13.26
N LYS A 85 -12.62 2.27 -12.91
CA LYS A 85 -13.06 3.28 -13.89
C LYS A 85 -11.86 3.97 -14.54
N GLN A 86 -10.87 4.34 -13.74
CA GLN A 86 -9.60 4.93 -14.19
C GLN A 86 -8.83 3.96 -15.11
N LEU A 87 -8.78 2.67 -14.77
CA LEU A 87 -8.18 1.67 -15.64
C LEU A 87 -8.97 1.54 -16.95
N ALA A 88 -10.30 1.45 -16.87
CA ALA A 88 -11.16 1.32 -18.06
C ALA A 88 -11.02 2.53 -18.99
N GLN A 89 -10.89 3.73 -18.45
CA GLN A 89 -10.66 4.93 -19.25
C GLN A 89 -9.36 4.87 -20.04
N ARG A 90 -8.27 4.42 -19.41
CA ARG A 90 -6.95 4.30 -20.06
C ARG A 90 -6.86 3.15 -21.07
N THR A 91 -7.63 2.10 -20.88
CA THR A 91 -7.57 0.86 -21.67
C THR A 91 -8.69 0.74 -22.71
N LYS A 92 -9.95 0.94 -22.31
CA LYS A 92 -11.13 0.85 -23.18
C LYS A 92 -11.56 2.21 -23.72
N GLY A 93 -11.35 3.28 -22.95
CA GLY A 93 -11.67 4.65 -23.35
C GLY A 93 -10.72 5.21 -24.42
N THR A 94 -9.50 4.67 -24.51
CA THR A 94 -8.50 5.11 -25.50
C THR A 94 -8.60 4.28 -26.78
N LYS A 95 -9.11 4.89 -27.86
CA LYS A 95 -9.15 4.23 -29.19
C LYS A 95 -7.75 3.86 -29.66
N GLY A 96 -7.50 2.56 -29.79
CA GLY A 96 -6.22 1.96 -30.21
C GLY A 96 -5.36 1.44 -29.06
N ALA A 97 -5.82 1.54 -27.81
CA ALA A 97 -5.15 0.89 -26.69
C ALA A 97 -5.31 -0.64 -26.77
N VAL A 98 -4.22 -1.35 -26.53
CA VAL A 98 -4.13 -2.80 -26.65
C VAL A 98 -3.39 -3.38 -25.45
N ARG A 99 -3.90 -4.50 -24.93
CA ARG A 99 -3.15 -5.30 -23.97
C ARG A 99 -2.14 -6.14 -24.73
N PHE A 100 -0.88 -5.75 -24.65
CA PHE A 100 0.21 -6.36 -25.40
C PHE A 100 0.60 -7.73 -24.83
N LYS A 101 0.71 -7.84 -23.50
CA LYS A 101 0.97 -9.10 -22.80
C LYS A 101 0.22 -9.17 -21.47
N MET A 102 0.04 -10.39 -20.97
CA MET A 102 -0.55 -10.68 -19.66
C MET A 102 0.14 -11.89 -19.05
N ALA A 103 0.50 -11.79 -17.77
CA ALA A 103 0.99 -12.90 -16.98
C ALA A 103 0.16 -12.97 -15.69
N THR A 104 -0.45 -14.13 -15.45
CA THR A 104 -1.11 -14.52 -14.20
C THR A 104 -0.10 -15.19 -13.28
N GLU A 105 -0.49 -15.60 -12.07
CA GLU A 105 0.38 -16.23 -11.06
C GLU A 105 1.36 -17.27 -11.63
N SER A 106 0.91 -18.15 -12.52
CA SER A 106 1.75 -19.19 -13.17
C SER A 106 2.87 -18.63 -14.05
N GLY A 107 2.70 -17.44 -14.61
CA GLY A 107 3.69 -16.73 -15.42
C GLY A 107 4.49 -15.68 -14.64
N LEU A 108 4.21 -15.50 -13.35
CA LEU A 108 4.91 -14.57 -12.47
C LEU A 108 6.05 -15.27 -11.73
N LYS A 109 7.03 -14.49 -11.27
CA LYS A 109 8.00 -15.03 -10.30
C LYS A 109 7.32 -15.33 -8.97
N PRO A 110 7.70 -16.43 -8.28
CA PRO A 110 7.12 -16.79 -7.00
C PRO A 110 7.22 -15.65 -5.98
N LEU A 111 6.18 -15.48 -5.17
CA LEU A 111 6.14 -14.51 -4.06
C LEU A 111 6.32 -13.05 -4.49
N LEU A 112 5.93 -12.70 -5.73
CA LEU A 112 5.98 -11.33 -6.22
C LEU A 112 5.05 -10.41 -5.41
N LYS A 113 5.63 -9.37 -4.81
CA LYS A 113 4.91 -8.37 -3.99
C LYS A 113 4.88 -7.02 -4.70
N VAL A 114 3.78 -6.28 -4.54
CA VAL A 114 3.65 -4.91 -5.07
C VAL A 114 4.81 -4.01 -4.63
N LEU A 115 5.25 -4.13 -3.38
CA LEU A 115 6.37 -3.33 -2.86
C LEU A 115 7.69 -3.56 -3.63
N ALA A 116 7.93 -4.79 -4.12
CA ALA A 116 9.11 -5.07 -4.93
C ALA A 116 9.05 -4.35 -6.28
N ILE A 117 7.87 -4.35 -6.91
CA ILE A 117 7.63 -3.64 -8.16
C ILE A 117 7.77 -2.12 -7.96
N LYS A 118 7.21 -1.57 -6.87
CA LYS A 118 7.38 -0.16 -6.51
C LYS A 118 8.85 0.23 -6.42
N ARG A 119 9.66 -0.56 -5.71
CA ARG A 119 11.12 -0.33 -5.61
C ARG A 119 11.83 -0.41 -6.95
N TRP A 120 11.45 -1.32 -7.83
CA TRP A 120 12.01 -1.39 -9.19
C TRP A 120 11.63 -0.18 -10.03
N ALA A 121 10.41 0.33 -9.86
CA ALA A 121 9.91 1.50 -10.55
C ALA A 121 10.64 2.77 -10.06
N GLU A 122 10.75 2.97 -8.74
CA GLU A 122 11.47 4.09 -8.12
C GLU A 122 12.97 4.09 -8.46
N GLY A 123 13.59 2.91 -8.53
CA GLY A 123 15.00 2.77 -8.94
C GLY A 123 15.25 2.94 -10.43
N HIS A 124 14.21 3.18 -11.25
CA HIS A 124 14.36 3.42 -12.66
C HIS A 124 14.74 4.89 -12.93
N GLU A 125 16.04 5.15 -12.85
CA GLU A 125 16.62 6.42 -13.27
C GLU A 125 16.47 6.62 -14.78
N GLY A 126 16.10 7.83 -15.16
CA GLY A 126 15.92 8.20 -16.56
C GLY A 126 15.90 9.71 -16.65
N VAL A 127 17.09 10.31 -16.73
CA VAL A 127 17.24 11.67 -17.22
C VAL A 127 16.94 11.61 -18.72
N TYR A 128 16.29 12.64 -19.27
CA TYR A 128 16.01 12.84 -20.69
C TYR A 128 14.72 12.22 -21.26
N ASP A 129 13.99 13.12 -21.93
CA ASP A 129 12.89 13.01 -22.88
C ASP A 129 12.19 11.64 -22.99
N ILE A 130 11.01 11.52 -22.37
CA ILE A 130 10.08 10.39 -22.56
C ILE A 130 9.79 10.09 -24.03
N HIS A 131 9.99 11.08 -24.92
CA HIS A 131 9.78 10.98 -26.36
C HIS A 131 10.89 10.22 -27.12
N SER A 132 11.77 9.46 -26.44
CA SER A 132 12.62 8.46 -27.10
C SER A 132 12.04 7.05 -27.02
N ASN A 133 11.82 6.53 -25.80
CA ASN A 133 11.42 5.15 -25.48
C ASN A 133 11.28 4.87 -23.96
N ASN A 134 11.34 5.87 -23.08
CA ASN A 134 11.58 5.67 -21.64
C ASN A 134 10.41 4.96 -20.92
N CYS A 135 9.16 5.25 -21.28
CA CYS A 135 8.00 4.52 -20.74
C CYS A 135 8.00 3.03 -21.16
N HIS A 136 8.42 2.73 -22.38
CA HIS A 136 8.59 1.36 -22.87
C HIS A 136 9.73 0.63 -22.16
N LEU A 137 10.83 1.32 -21.88
CA LEU A 137 11.95 0.79 -21.10
C LEU A 137 11.53 0.47 -19.66
N LEU A 138 10.88 1.40 -18.97
CA LEU A 138 10.36 1.18 -17.62
C LEU A 138 9.44 -0.04 -17.58
N ALA A 139 8.41 -0.05 -18.44
CA ALA A 139 7.43 -1.12 -18.48
C ALA A 139 8.07 -2.48 -18.82
N THR A 140 8.99 -2.52 -19.78
CA THR A 140 9.71 -3.74 -20.17
C THR A 140 10.62 -4.24 -19.05
N ASN A 141 11.35 -3.34 -18.38
CA ASN A 141 12.23 -3.67 -17.27
C ASN A 141 11.45 -4.28 -16.10
N ILE A 142 10.34 -3.65 -15.71
CA ILE A 142 9.48 -4.15 -14.63
C ILE A 142 8.85 -5.48 -15.04
N TRP A 143 8.35 -5.59 -16.28
CA TRP A 143 7.79 -6.84 -16.81
C TRP A 143 8.80 -7.99 -16.71
N ASN A 144 10.00 -7.82 -17.29
CA ASN A 144 11.04 -8.85 -17.31
C ASN A 144 11.56 -9.21 -15.90
N LYS A 145 11.48 -8.28 -14.95
CA LYS A 145 11.78 -8.55 -13.54
C LYS A 145 10.66 -9.31 -12.84
N ALA A 146 9.40 -9.06 -13.19
CA ALA A 146 8.21 -9.63 -12.57
C ALA A 146 7.84 -11.03 -13.06
N VAL A 147 8.05 -11.32 -14.35
CA VAL A 147 7.59 -12.57 -14.98
C VAL A 147 8.66 -13.68 -14.95
N ALA A 148 8.20 -14.93 -15.09
CA ALA A 148 9.07 -16.09 -15.31
C ALA A 148 9.87 -15.94 -16.62
N ASP A 149 11.02 -16.62 -16.72
CA ASP A 149 11.95 -16.40 -17.83
C ASP A 149 11.34 -16.69 -19.20
N SER A 150 10.42 -17.65 -19.30
CA SER A 150 9.66 -17.96 -20.52
C SER A 150 8.68 -16.87 -20.97
N TYR A 151 8.33 -15.92 -20.09
CA TYR A 151 7.39 -14.82 -20.37
C TYR A 151 8.09 -13.50 -20.67
N ARG A 152 9.42 -13.47 -20.60
CA ARG A 152 10.21 -12.26 -20.86
C ARG A 152 9.98 -11.74 -22.27
N MET A 153 10.30 -10.46 -22.45
CA MET A 153 10.30 -9.76 -23.72
C MET A 153 11.72 -9.45 -24.10
N ASP A 154 12.13 -9.96 -25.25
CA ASP A 154 13.43 -9.66 -25.85
C ASP A 154 13.41 -8.33 -26.61
N GLU A 155 12.23 -7.93 -27.09
CA GLU A 155 12.03 -6.70 -27.83
C GLU A 155 11.20 -5.69 -27.05
N ILE A 156 11.68 -4.44 -27.04
CA ILE A 156 10.93 -3.29 -26.55
C ILE A 156 9.99 -2.84 -27.67
N PRO A 157 8.68 -2.77 -27.43
CA PRO A 157 7.68 -2.56 -28.48
C PRO A 157 7.88 -1.30 -29.34
N GLN A 158 8.50 -0.25 -28.79
CA GLN A 158 8.89 0.94 -29.55
C GLN A 158 10.26 1.46 -29.08
N LYS A 159 11.32 1.10 -29.82
CA LYS A 159 12.70 1.51 -29.50
C LYS A 159 13.00 2.98 -29.84
N LYS A 160 12.31 3.54 -30.84
CA LYS A 160 12.50 4.92 -31.32
C LYS A 160 11.16 5.53 -31.74
N LEU A 161 10.90 6.77 -31.33
CA LEU A 161 9.88 7.60 -31.93
C LEU A 161 10.36 8.18 -33.27
N SER A 162 9.41 8.47 -34.18
CA SER A 162 9.74 9.12 -35.44
C SER A 162 10.35 10.51 -35.18
N ARG A 163 11.23 10.99 -36.08
CA ARG A 163 11.86 12.33 -35.96
C ARG A 163 10.82 13.45 -35.82
N LEU A 164 9.65 13.29 -36.43
CA LEU A 164 8.53 14.22 -36.33
C LEU A 164 7.87 14.19 -34.94
N ALA A 165 7.60 13.00 -34.39
CA ALA A 165 7.06 12.86 -33.04
C ALA A 165 8.02 13.40 -31.97
N LYS A 166 9.33 13.23 -32.16
CA LYS A 166 10.37 13.80 -31.29
C LYS A 166 10.40 15.34 -31.35
N ARG A 167 10.17 15.93 -32.52
CA ARG A 167 10.23 17.38 -32.73
C ARG A 167 8.96 18.11 -32.23
N VAL A 168 7.80 17.46 -32.33
CA VAL A 168 6.50 18.03 -31.90
C VAL A 168 6.18 17.64 -30.45
N GLY A 169 7.20 17.29 -29.66
CA GLY A 169 7.10 16.76 -28.30
C GLY A 169 6.13 17.53 -27.43
N MET A 170 4.90 17.04 -27.34
CA MET A 170 3.88 17.61 -26.48
C MET A 170 3.02 16.47 -25.95
N ASN A 171 3.29 16.08 -24.72
CA ASN A 171 2.42 15.35 -23.80
C ASN A 171 2.11 13.90 -24.21
N SER A 172 3.07 13.01 -23.92
CA SER A 172 2.73 11.61 -23.63
C SER A 172 1.86 11.56 -22.37
N LEU A 173 0.56 11.32 -22.55
CA LEU A 173 -0.43 10.99 -21.50
C LEU A 173 -0.17 11.69 -20.16
N ILE A 174 -0.23 13.02 -20.14
CA ILE A 174 -0.45 13.77 -18.91
C ILE A 174 -1.90 14.25 -18.96
N HIS A 175 -2.74 13.59 -18.16
CA HIS A 175 -3.93 14.20 -17.55
C HIS A 175 -4.83 15.01 -18.50
N LYS A 176 -5.08 14.56 -19.74
CA LYS A 176 -6.14 15.20 -20.54
C LYS A 176 -7.54 14.67 -20.23
N THR A 177 -7.69 13.60 -19.45
CA THR A 177 -9.01 13.13 -18.97
C THR A 177 -9.04 12.39 -17.63
N VAL A 178 -8.05 12.49 -16.75
CA VAL A 178 -8.49 12.76 -15.37
C VAL A 178 -8.69 14.27 -15.44
N PRO A 179 -9.86 14.85 -15.12
CA PRO A 179 -9.81 16.21 -14.62
C PRO A 179 -8.62 16.24 -13.65
N ALA A 180 -7.93 17.35 -13.47
CA ALA A 180 -7.48 17.57 -12.11
C ALA A 180 -8.77 17.39 -11.32
N TYR A 181 -8.93 16.25 -10.68
CA TYR A 181 -9.73 16.15 -9.51
C TYR A 181 -8.98 17.09 -8.58
N GLU A 182 -9.23 18.39 -8.78
CA GLU A 182 -9.45 19.27 -7.69
C GLU A 182 -10.51 18.51 -6.91
N LEU A 183 -10.01 17.67 -5.97
CA LEU A 183 -10.66 17.44 -4.71
C LEU A 183 -11.43 18.73 -4.46
N THR A 184 -12.76 18.62 -4.47
CA THR A 184 -13.57 19.75 -4.04
C THR A 184 -13.00 20.24 -2.71
N ALA A 185 -13.19 21.50 -2.35
CA ALA A 185 -12.69 21.98 -1.06
C ALA A 185 -13.07 21.03 0.10
N GLU A 186 -14.24 20.40 -0.02
CA GLU A 186 -14.75 19.34 0.86
C GLU A 186 -13.91 18.07 0.85
N GLU A 187 -13.54 17.52 -0.30
CA GLU A 187 -12.74 16.29 -0.35
C GLU A 187 -11.26 16.55 0.03
N LYS A 188 -10.72 17.76 -0.25
CA LYS A 188 -9.40 18.17 0.28
C LYS A 188 -9.47 18.22 1.80
N HIS A 189 -10.54 18.79 2.33
CA HIS A 189 -10.77 18.88 3.76
C HIS A 189 -10.94 17.49 4.39
N GLN A 190 -11.71 16.59 3.78
CA GLN A 190 -11.89 15.22 4.26
C GLN A 190 -10.57 14.45 4.27
N LYS A 191 -9.77 14.56 3.21
CA LYS A 191 -8.47 13.89 3.13
C LYS A 191 -7.46 14.45 4.14
N GLU A 192 -7.47 15.75 4.38
CA GLU A 192 -6.64 16.37 5.42
C GLU A 192 -7.15 16.03 6.83
N GLU A 193 -8.46 15.94 7.04
CA GLU A 193 -9.04 15.46 8.31
C GLU A 193 -8.71 13.99 8.57
N GLU A 194 -8.74 13.14 7.55
CA GLU A 194 -8.35 11.74 7.64
C GLU A 194 -6.86 11.62 7.99
N ARG A 195 -6.00 12.39 7.32
CA ARG A 195 -4.57 12.48 7.64
C ARG A 195 -4.32 12.98 9.06
N LEU A 196 -5.06 13.99 9.52
CA LEU A 196 -4.99 14.50 10.89
C LEU A 196 -5.50 13.46 11.89
N ARG A 197 -6.50 12.67 11.54
CA ARG A 197 -7.02 11.57 12.36
C ARG A 197 -5.98 10.47 12.52
N GLU A 198 -5.31 10.07 11.44
CA GLU A 198 -4.20 9.10 11.46
C GLU A 198 -3.04 9.61 12.33
N LEU A 199 -2.59 10.86 12.13
CA LEU A 199 -1.53 11.46 12.94
C LEU A 199 -1.89 11.54 14.43
N ARG A 200 -3.16 11.86 14.75
CA ARG A 200 -3.65 11.86 16.14
C ARG A 200 -3.68 10.45 16.72
N ALA A 201 -4.05 9.44 15.93
CA ALA A 201 -4.03 8.04 16.35
C ALA A 201 -2.60 7.57 16.64
N GLU A 202 -1.66 7.87 15.74
CA GLU A 202 -0.24 7.56 15.91
C GLU A 202 0.35 8.25 17.16
N ALA A 203 0.02 9.53 17.38
CA ALA A 203 0.46 10.28 18.55
C ALA A 203 -0.08 9.68 19.86
N ARG A 204 -1.36 9.28 19.89
CA ARG A 204 -1.97 8.60 21.05
C ARG A 204 -1.30 7.26 21.33
N GLU A 205 -1.05 6.47 20.29
CA GLU A 205 -0.36 5.19 20.45
C GLU A 205 1.06 5.39 21.00
N ARG A 206 1.77 6.43 20.53
CA ARG A 206 3.11 6.76 21.02
C ARG A 206 3.10 7.16 22.50
N ILE A 207 2.10 7.94 22.94
CA ILE A 207 1.92 8.32 24.34
C ILE A 207 1.61 7.09 25.19
N ALA A 208 0.66 6.25 24.77
CA ALA A 208 0.29 5.03 25.49
C ALA A 208 1.50 4.08 25.64
N ARG A 209 2.30 3.89 24.59
CA ARG A 209 3.55 3.11 24.66
C ARG A 209 4.56 3.72 25.64
N ALA A 210 4.67 5.04 25.71
CA ALA A 210 5.57 5.72 26.64
C ALA A 210 5.10 5.59 28.10
N GLU A 211 3.79 5.67 28.35
CA GLU A 211 3.21 5.46 29.68
C GLU A 211 3.37 4.02 30.16
N MET A 212 3.10 3.04 29.30
CA MET A 212 3.34 1.62 29.62
C MET A 212 4.80 1.36 30.01
N LYS A 213 5.76 1.95 29.28
CA LYS A 213 7.19 1.87 29.63
C LYS A 213 7.51 2.52 30.98
N ARG A 214 6.85 3.64 31.31
CA ARG A 214 7.02 4.31 32.62
C ARG A 214 6.47 3.45 33.76
N ILE A 215 5.31 2.82 33.58
CA ILE A 215 4.70 1.94 34.58
C ILE A 215 5.61 0.72 34.81
N GLN A 216 6.02 0.03 33.74
CA GLN A 216 6.93 -1.12 33.84
C GLN A 216 8.24 -0.76 34.54
N LYS A 217 8.80 0.42 34.25
CA LYS A 217 10.01 0.89 34.93
C LYS A 217 9.79 1.07 36.43
N LYS A 218 8.68 1.69 36.85
CA LYS A 218 8.34 1.86 38.28
C LYS A 218 8.15 0.51 38.97
N GLU A 219 7.45 -0.43 38.35
CA GLU A 219 7.25 -1.78 38.90
C GLU A 219 8.58 -2.53 39.11
N LEU A 220 9.51 -2.41 38.16
CA LEU A 220 10.85 -2.97 38.27
C LEU A 220 11.66 -2.31 39.41
N GLU A 221 11.59 -0.99 39.55
CA GLU A 221 12.25 -0.25 40.63
C GLU A 221 11.68 -0.63 42.01
N GLU A 222 10.35 -0.75 42.13
CA GLU A 222 9.70 -1.20 43.37
C GLU A 222 10.05 -2.65 43.71
N ALA A 223 10.06 -3.55 42.72
CA ALA A 223 10.47 -4.93 42.91
C ALA A 223 11.94 -5.03 43.37
N ALA A 224 12.83 -4.23 42.77
CA ALA A 224 14.24 -4.14 43.17
C ALA A 224 14.41 -3.59 44.61
N ALA A 225 13.63 -2.58 44.98
CA ALA A 225 13.62 -2.01 46.33
C ALA A 225 13.14 -3.04 47.38
N LYS A 226 12.03 -3.75 47.10
CA LYS A 226 11.51 -4.82 47.97
C LYS A 226 12.52 -5.95 48.15
N LYS A 227 13.20 -6.36 47.07
CA LYS A 227 14.26 -7.38 47.12
C LYS A 227 15.44 -6.92 47.98
N SER A 228 15.92 -5.69 47.78
CA SER A 228 17.00 -5.09 48.58
C SER A 228 16.64 -4.99 50.06
N TRP A 229 15.41 -4.57 50.39
CA TRP A 229 14.92 -4.49 51.76
C TRP A 229 14.87 -5.87 52.44
N SER A 230 14.42 -6.90 51.72
CA SER A 230 14.39 -8.28 52.24
C SER A 230 15.80 -8.82 52.53
N LEU A 231 16.77 -8.52 51.66
CA LEU A 231 18.18 -8.90 51.83
C LEU A 231 18.80 -8.19 53.03
N TRP A 232 18.49 -6.90 53.22
CA TRP A 232 18.93 -6.14 54.38
C TRP A 232 18.35 -6.70 55.70
N LYS A 233 17.05 -7.02 55.74
CA LYS A 233 16.42 -7.67 56.91
C LYS A 233 17.07 -9.00 57.25
N LYS A 234 17.34 -9.86 56.25
CA LYS A 234 18.05 -11.14 56.47
C LYS A 234 19.46 -10.95 57.02
N LYS A 235 20.21 -9.96 56.53
CA LYS A 235 21.55 -9.62 57.06
C LYS A 235 21.50 -9.10 58.50
N LYS A 236 20.50 -8.31 58.87
CA LYS A 236 20.35 -7.83 60.26
C LYS A 236 20.06 -8.96 61.24
N ASN A 237 19.13 -9.86 60.90
CA ASN A 237 18.74 -10.97 61.77
C ASN A 237 19.88 -11.99 61.97
N THR A 238 20.67 -12.25 60.92
CA THR A 238 21.85 -13.13 61.03
C THR A 238 23.01 -12.51 61.83
N ALA A 239 23.07 -11.18 61.93
CA ALA A 239 24.06 -10.48 62.76
C ALA A 239 23.67 -10.47 64.26
N THR A 240 22.38 -10.49 64.58
CA THR A 240 21.89 -10.59 65.97
C THR A 240 22.06 -11.98 66.56
N ASP A 241 21.93 -13.05 65.76
CA ASP A 241 22.13 -14.43 66.25
C ASP A 241 23.61 -14.75 66.56
N ARG A 242 24.57 -14.07 65.90
CA ARG A 242 26.00 -14.27 66.18
C ARG A 242 26.50 -13.62 67.47
N LYS A 243 25.72 -12.74 68.12
CA LYS A 243 26.09 -12.16 69.42
C LYS A 243 25.59 -12.96 70.63
N GLY A 244 24.88 -14.07 70.42
CA GLY A 244 24.38 -14.95 71.49
C GLY A 244 25.21 -16.20 71.78
N SER A 245 26.30 -16.47 71.02
CA SER A 245 27.12 -17.68 71.17
C SER A 245 28.58 -17.35 71.49
N SER A 246 28.81 -16.69 72.62
CA SER A 246 30.12 -16.63 73.28
C SER A 246 29.95 -16.61 74.80
N ASN A 247 29.32 -17.65 75.35
CA ASN A 247 29.49 -18.05 76.74
C ASN A 247 29.80 -19.54 76.72
N GLY A 248 31.09 -19.87 76.77
CA GLY A 248 31.53 -21.25 76.61
C GLY A 248 33.04 -21.47 76.66
N ARG A 249 33.75 -20.76 77.55
CA ARG A 249 34.80 -21.29 78.44
C ARG A 249 35.45 -20.15 79.22
#